data_AF-A0A4Y8K3S1-F1
#
_entry.id   AF-A0A4Y8K3S1-F1
#
_cell.length_a   1.000
_cell.length_b   1.000
_cell.length_c   1.000
_cell.angle_alpha   90.00
_cell.angle_beta   90.00
_cell.angle_gamma   90.00
#
_symmetry.space_group_name_H-M   'P 1'
#
loop_
_entity.id
_entity.type
_entity.pdbx_description
1 polymer ?
#
loop_
_entity_poly.entity_id
_entity_poly.type
_entity_poly.pdbx_seq_one_letter_code
_entity_poly.pdbx_strand_id
1 'polypeptide(L)'
;MNINGKRRITGRTGIAVAVAIIAGTLASFPFGAQSASAESQGAEVVGTETDAAGRTVVLREGTYNGSVGFGWTKIQQRHNIHSKHTIGFVLKAPNGGVQQGEDRLYVAYAQEITCTDTCVVTDEREVRVINKEAIYASYYGVTLNAVVGITTAYCVNPDGALSCPAWVDRAIGAEKPASASRTSETSTVTTTWSYAPKGIDAQHDR
;
A
#
# COMPACT_ATOMS: atom_id res chain seq x y z
N MET A 1 7.88 -42.69 24.85
CA MET A 1 9.23 -42.82 24.28
C MET A 1 9.61 -41.47 23.70
N ASN A 2 10.45 -40.69 24.41
CA ASN A 2 11.90 -40.49 24.17
C ASN A 2 12.13 -39.72 22.83
N ILE A 3 12.91 -38.63 22.70
CA ILE A 3 14.17 -38.26 23.37
C ILE A 3 14.38 -36.72 23.29
N ASN A 4 14.92 -36.18 24.39
CA ASN A 4 15.59 -34.88 24.53
C ASN A 4 16.67 -34.60 23.47
N GLY A 5 16.90 -33.33 23.11
CA GLY A 5 17.98 -32.93 22.21
C GLY A 5 18.56 -31.54 22.50
N LYS A 6 19.06 -31.31 23.72
CA LYS A 6 19.74 -30.08 24.15
C LYS A 6 21.21 -30.12 23.69
N ARG A 7 21.62 -29.26 22.75
CA ARG A 7 23.05 -29.03 22.43
C ARG A 7 23.49 -27.64 22.90
N ARG A 8 24.35 -27.63 23.91
CA ARG A 8 25.26 -26.52 24.23
C ARG A 8 26.51 -26.67 23.36
N ILE A 9 26.98 -25.58 22.77
CA ILE A 9 28.37 -25.47 22.32
C ILE A 9 28.95 -24.19 22.91
N THR A 10 29.78 -24.40 23.93
CA THR A 10 30.74 -23.46 24.51
C THR A 10 31.96 -23.39 23.59
N GLY A 11 32.31 -22.20 23.13
CA GLY A 11 33.56 -21.91 22.42
C GLY A 11 34.27 -20.73 23.08
N ARG A 12 35.41 -21.03 23.71
CA ARG A 12 36.28 -20.12 24.46
C ARG A 12 37.32 -19.46 23.54
N THR A 13 37.83 -18.32 24.03
CA THR A 13 39.20 -17.79 23.91
C THR A 13 39.74 -17.24 22.60
N GLY A 14 40.28 -16.02 22.69
CA GLY A 14 41.28 -15.47 21.78
C GLY A 14 41.47 -13.95 21.93
N ILE A 15 42.09 -13.49 23.03
CA ILE A 15 42.61 -12.12 23.14
C ILE A 15 43.96 -12.09 22.42
N ALA A 16 44.12 -11.20 21.44
CA ALA A 16 45.42 -10.80 20.91
C ALA A 16 45.47 -9.28 20.91
N VAL A 17 46.30 -8.73 21.81
CA VAL A 17 46.65 -7.30 21.84
C VAL A 17 47.92 -7.15 21.04
N ALA A 18 47.82 -6.50 19.88
CA ALA A 18 48.98 -6.04 19.11
C ALA A 18 49.05 -4.51 19.21
N VAL A 19 50.05 -4.02 19.93
CA VAL A 19 50.43 -2.60 19.94
C VAL A 19 51.34 -2.37 18.74
N ALA A 20 50.88 -1.57 17.78
CA ALA A 20 51.70 -1.10 16.66
C ALA A 20 51.79 0.43 16.72
N ILE A 21 52.99 0.92 17.05
CA ILE A 21 53.41 2.31 16.88
C ILE A 21 53.86 2.44 15.42
N ILE A 22 53.17 3.24 14.61
CA ILE A 22 53.63 3.60 13.27
C ILE A 22 53.62 5.12 13.15
N ALA A 23 54.83 5.67 13.07
CA ALA A 23 55.13 7.05 12.72
C ALA A 23 54.76 7.33 11.25
N GLY A 24 54.33 8.56 11.00
CA GLY A 24 53.57 8.95 9.81
C GLY A 24 54.27 8.80 8.46
N THR A 25 53.42 8.57 7.46
CA THR A 25 53.60 8.94 6.05
C THR A 25 52.23 9.44 5.57
N LEU A 26 52.19 10.66 5.03
CA LEU A 26 51.00 11.23 4.40
C LEU A 26 50.78 10.50 3.06
N ALA A 27 50.16 9.33 3.11
CA ALA A 27 49.65 8.67 1.92
C ALA A 27 48.36 9.39 1.51
N SER A 28 48.32 9.91 0.29
CA SER A 28 47.08 10.30 -0.38
C SER A 28 46.21 9.05 -0.50
N PHE A 29 45.30 8.86 0.45
CA PHE A 29 44.31 7.80 0.37
C PHE A 29 43.45 8.07 -0.86
N PRO A 30 43.33 7.14 -1.81
CA PRO A 30 42.22 7.21 -2.74
C PRO A 30 40.97 7.18 -1.86
N PHE A 31 40.21 8.28 -1.87
CA PHE A 31 38.82 8.25 -1.43
C PHE A 31 38.15 7.21 -2.33
N GLY A 32 38.12 5.97 -1.86
CA GLY A 32 37.31 4.93 -2.47
C GLY A 32 35.92 5.50 -2.49
N ALA A 33 35.36 5.68 -3.69
CA ALA A 33 33.97 6.03 -3.86
C ALA A 33 33.20 5.03 -2.99
N GLN A 34 32.67 5.52 -1.87
CA GLN A 34 31.82 4.73 -1.01
C GLN A 34 30.60 4.48 -1.89
N SER A 35 30.54 3.29 -2.50
CA SER A 35 29.40 2.86 -3.29
C SER A 35 28.20 3.16 -2.42
N ALA A 36 27.42 4.18 -2.80
CA ALA A 36 26.16 4.47 -2.14
C ALA A 36 25.45 3.12 -2.12
N SER A 37 25.31 2.55 -0.92
CA SER A 37 24.62 1.29 -0.79
C SER A 37 23.29 1.53 -1.49
N ALA A 38 22.91 0.64 -2.40
CA ALA A 38 21.58 0.63 -3.01
C ALA A 38 20.50 0.28 -1.95
N GLU A 39 20.72 0.73 -0.71
CA GLU A 39 19.89 0.54 0.45
C GLU A 39 18.69 1.46 0.35
N SER A 40 17.52 0.84 0.49
CA SER A 40 16.25 1.43 0.89
C SER A 40 15.34 2.01 -0.19
N GLN A 41 15.67 1.97 -1.49
CA GLN A 41 14.63 2.28 -2.50
C GLN A 41 13.45 1.32 -2.31
N GLY A 42 12.31 1.87 -1.88
CA GLY A 42 11.09 1.12 -1.56
C GLY A 42 10.83 0.82 -0.06
N ALA A 43 11.79 1.05 0.84
CA ALA A 43 11.59 0.81 2.27
C ALA A 43 10.92 1.99 2.99
N GLU A 44 11.02 3.20 2.42
CA GLU A 44 10.45 4.43 2.96
C GLU A 44 8.95 4.29 3.25
N VAL A 45 8.52 4.74 4.43
CA VAL A 45 7.09 4.84 4.79
C VAL A 45 6.55 6.13 4.18
N VAL A 46 5.65 6.01 3.21
CA VAL A 46 5.03 7.15 2.53
C VAL A 46 3.63 7.46 3.07
N GLY A 47 3.10 6.62 3.93
CA GLY A 47 1.83 6.86 4.61
C GLY A 47 1.67 5.97 5.83
N THR A 48 0.92 6.46 6.80
CA THR A 48 0.52 5.72 7.98
C THR A 48 -0.94 6.04 8.24
N GLU A 49 -1.76 5.01 8.41
CA GLU A 49 -3.19 5.14 8.69
C GLU A 49 -3.54 4.28 9.91
N THR A 50 -4.64 4.63 10.57
CA THR A 50 -5.23 3.80 11.62
C THR A 50 -6.50 3.17 11.08
N ASP A 51 -6.61 1.85 11.14
CA ASP A 51 -7.81 1.15 10.68
C ASP A 51 -8.96 1.23 11.70
N ALA A 52 -10.13 0.72 11.33
CA ALA A 52 -11.32 0.75 12.21
C ALA A 52 -11.15 -0.01 13.54
N ALA A 53 -10.18 -0.93 13.62
CA ALA A 53 -9.86 -1.67 14.85
C ALA A 53 -8.77 -0.98 15.70
N GLY A 54 -8.32 0.22 15.31
CA GLY A 54 -7.31 0.99 16.03
C GLY A 54 -5.86 0.55 15.74
N ARG A 55 -5.62 -0.26 14.72
CA ARG A 55 -4.27 -0.70 14.37
C ARG A 55 -3.58 0.28 13.42
N THR A 56 -2.29 0.49 13.65
CA THR A 56 -1.43 1.24 12.74
C THR A 56 -1.12 0.39 11.50
N VAL A 57 -1.49 0.89 10.34
CA VAL A 57 -1.21 0.29 9.03
C VAL A 57 -0.25 1.22 8.29
N VAL A 58 0.91 0.68 7.89
CA VAL A 58 1.95 1.45 7.18
C VAL A 58 1.86 1.20 5.67
N LEU A 59 1.99 2.27 4.89
CA LEU A 59 2.17 2.22 3.45
C LEU A 59 3.61 2.61 3.14
N ARG A 60 4.33 1.70 2.49
CA ARG A 60 5.70 1.95 2.01
C ARG A 60 5.71 2.30 0.54
N GLU A 61 6.76 2.99 0.10
CA GLU A 61 6.96 3.26 -1.33
C GLU A 61 6.93 1.95 -2.12
N GLY A 62 7.68 0.95 -1.67
CA GLY A 62 7.75 -0.37 -2.30
C GLY A 62 8.47 -0.36 -3.65
N THR A 63 8.24 -1.39 -4.45
CA THR A 63 8.84 -1.55 -5.78
C THR A 63 7.84 -2.22 -6.72
N TYR A 64 7.98 -1.98 -8.02
CA TYR A 64 7.23 -2.69 -9.05
C TYR A 64 8.02 -2.74 -10.36
N ASN A 65 8.09 -3.91 -10.99
CA ASN A 65 8.84 -4.11 -12.23
C ASN A 65 7.95 -4.42 -13.45
N GLY A 66 6.64 -4.14 -13.37
CA GLY A 66 5.68 -4.51 -14.40
C GLY A 66 5.05 -5.90 -14.23
N SER A 67 5.57 -6.74 -13.33
CA SER A 67 5.01 -8.07 -13.03
C SER A 67 4.82 -8.30 -11.53
N VAL A 68 5.88 -8.13 -10.75
CA VAL A 68 5.91 -8.36 -9.31
C VAL A 68 6.34 -7.11 -8.55
N GLY A 69 5.96 -7.05 -7.28
CA GLY A 69 6.21 -5.88 -6.44
C GLY A 69 5.19 -5.73 -5.32
N PHE A 70 5.32 -4.63 -4.58
CA PHE A 70 4.45 -4.26 -3.47
C PHE A 70 4.45 -2.74 -3.24
N GLY A 71 3.58 -2.29 -2.34
CA GLY A 71 3.57 -0.91 -1.84
C GLY A 71 3.00 0.10 -2.82
N TRP A 72 3.26 1.37 -2.54
CA TRP A 72 2.70 2.52 -3.25
C TRP A 72 3.02 2.53 -4.74
N THR A 73 4.27 2.24 -5.11
CA THR A 73 4.70 2.17 -6.52
C THR A 73 3.84 1.19 -7.32
N LYS A 74 3.57 -0.01 -6.79
CA LYS A 74 2.69 -1.00 -7.44
C LYS A 74 1.25 -0.52 -7.53
N ILE A 75 0.74 0.08 -6.46
CA ILE A 75 -0.63 0.59 -6.39
C ILE A 75 -0.88 1.63 -7.49
N GLN A 76 0.06 2.56 -7.68
CA GLN A 76 -0.03 3.58 -8.72
C GLN A 76 0.14 2.99 -10.12
N GLN A 77 1.23 2.23 -10.35
CA GLN A 77 1.61 1.80 -11.70
C GLN A 77 0.78 0.64 -12.24
N ARG A 78 0.40 -0.33 -11.39
CA ARG A 78 -0.39 -1.49 -11.81
C ARG A 78 -1.89 -1.24 -11.68
N HIS A 79 -2.29 -0.67 -10.55
CA HIS A 79 -3.69 -0.62 -10.16
C HIS A 79 -4.35 0.74 -10.38
N ASN A 80 -3.59 1.75 -10.84
CA ASN A 80 -4.11 3.08 -11.15
C ASN A 80 -4.88 3.74 -9.98
N ILE A 81 -4.39 3.53 -8.76
CA ILE A 81 -4.85 4.23 -7.55
C ILE A 81 -3.72 5.17 -7.12
N HIS A 82 -3.96 6.47 -7.16
CA HIS A 82 -3.01 7.56 -6.91
C HIS A 82 -3.37 8.39 -5.68
N SER A 83 -4.50 8.10 -5.03
CA SER A 83 -4.90 8.77 -3.79
C SER A 83 -4.67 7.89 -2.56
N LYS A 84 -3.84 8.36 -1.61
CA LYS A 84 -3.66 7.70 -0.30
C LYS A 84 -4.95 7.74 0.53
N HIS A 85 -5.79 8.74 0.31
CA HIS A 85 -7.07 8.84 0.97
C HIS A 85 -8.05 7.72 0.51
N THR A 86 -7.93 7.21 -0.73
CA THR A 86 -8.66 6.01 -1.19
C THR A 86 -8.32 4.82 -0.29
N ILE A 87 -7.02 4.61 -0.05
CA ILE A 87 -6.53 3.57 0.87
C ILE A 87 -7.06 3.82 2.29
N GLY A 88 -6.94 5.04 2.80
CA GLY A 88 -7.41 5.41 4.14
C GLY A 88 -8.92 5.18 4.34
N PHE A 89 -9.74 5.42 3.32
CA PHE A 89 -11.17 5.09 3.37
C PHE A 89 -11.38 3.58 3.49
N VAL A 90 -10.76 2.78 2.62
CA VAL A 90 -10.92 1.31 2.63
C VAL A 90 -10.46 0.71 3.97
N LEU A 91 -9.38 1.21 4.57
CA LEU A 91 -8.88 0.76 5.87
C LEU A 91 -9.88 1.03 7.03
N LYS A 92 -10.78 1.99 6.86
CA LYS A 92 -11.83 2.32 7.84
C LYS A 92 -13.09 1.45 7.70
N ALA A 93 -13.03 0.37 6.91
CA ALA A 93 -14.08 -0.63 6.84
C ALA A 93 -14.50 -1.08 8.26
N PRO A 94 -15.79 -1.01 8.64
CA PRO A 94 -16.25 -1.19 10.02
C PRO A 94 -15.89 -2.54 10.65
N ASN A 95 -15.69 -3.58 9.83
CA ASN A 95 -15.27 -4.90 10.31
C ASN A 95 -13.77 -4.98 10.66
N GLY A 96 -13.00 -3.91 10.43
CA GLY A 96 -11.54 -3.90 10.61
C GLY A 96 -10.83 -4.86 9.66
N GLY A 97 -11.42 -5.21 8.51
CA GLY A 97 -10.85 -6.17 7.57
C GLY A 97 -10.81 -7.62 8.06
N VAL A 98 -10.65 -8.55 7.13
CA VAL A 98 -10.69 -10.00 7.35
C VAL A 98 -9.28 -10.57 7.32
N GLN A 99 -8.90 -11.36 8.33
CA GLN A 99 -7.60 -12.05 8.34
C GLN A 99 -7.60 -13.19 7.31
N GLN A 100 -6.54 -13.26 6.50
CA GLN A 100 -6.30 -14.29 5.49
C GLN A 100 -4.83 -14.74 5.56
N GLY A 101 -4.53 -15.70 6.42
CA GLY A 101 -3.15 -16.15 6.66
C GLY A 101 -2.33 -15.07 7.37
N GLU A 102 -1.25 -14.58 6.75
CA GLU A 102 -0.46 -13.44 7.25
C GLU A 102 -1.01 -12.08 6.85
N ASP A 103 -1.98 -12.08 5.93
CA ASP A 103 -2.53 -10.86 5.33
C ASP A 103 -3.86 -10.51 5.96
N ARG A 104 -4.22 -9.24 5.82
CA ARG A 104 -5.52 -8.70 6.16
C ARG A 104 -6.11 -7.98 4.97
N LEU A 105 -7.31 -8.40 4.59
CA LEU A 105 -8.07 -7.84 3.49
C LEU A 105 -9.09 -6.84 4.01
N TYR A 106 -9.02 -5.61 3.52
CA TYR A 106 -10.03 -4.56 3.72
C TYR A 106 -10.81 -4.36 2.42
N VAL A 107 -12.10 -4.08 2.54
CA VAL A 107 -13.01 -3.95 1.40
C VAL A 107 -13.88 -2.72 1.58
N ALA A 108 -14.00 -1.93 0.52
CA ALA A 108 -15.02 -0.90 0.37
C ALA A 108 -15.50 -0.89 -1.09
N TYR A 109 -16.51 -0.08 -1.39
CA TYR A 109 -17.10 0.03 -2.71
C TYR A 109 -17.11 1.50 -3.13
N ALA A 110 -16.56 1.77 -4.31
CA ALA A 110 -16.68 3.06 -4.97
C ALA A 110 -17.86 3.00 -5.93
N GLN A 111 -18.67 4.04 -5.98
CA GLN A 111 -19.78 4.17 -6.93
C GLN A 111 -19.62 5.41 -7.80
N GLU A 112 -19.90 5.25 -9.09
CA GLU A 112 -20.16 6.34 -10.03
C GLU A 112 -21.68 6.49 -10.16
N ILE A 113 -22.18 7.70 -9.96
CA ILE A 113 -23.61 8.02 -9.91
C ILE A 113 -23.89 9.03 -11.01
N THR A 114 -24.90 8.76 -11.82
CA THR A 114 -25.38 9.72 -12.80
C THR A 114 -26.73 10.26 -12.37
N CYS A 115 -26.83 11.59 -12.32
CA CYS A 115 -28.03 12.31 -11.95
C CYS A 115 -28.60 13.03 -13.18
N THR A 116 -29.80 12.63 -13.61
CA THR A 116 -30.68 13.44 -14.46
C THR A 116 -31.80 14.00 -13.56
N ASP A 117 -33.01 13.48 -13.68
CA ASP A 117 -34.14 13.73 -12.77
C ASP A 117 -34.03 12.86 -11.51
N THR A 118 -33.47 11.66 -11.67
CA THR A 118 -33.13 10.73 -10.59
C THR A 118 -31.63 10.45 -10.59
N CYS A 119 -31.05 10.17 -9.44
CA CYS A 119 -29.66 9.75 -9.33
C CYS A 119 -29.62 8.22 -9.20
N VAL A 120 -28.85 7.58 -10.07
CA VAL A 120 -28.68 6.12 -10.08
C VAL A 120 -27.20 5.77 -10.11
N VAL A 121 -26.84 4.68 -9.44
CA VAL A 121 -25.50 4.10 -9.53
C VAL A 121 -25.31 3.51 -10.92
N THR A 122 -24.43 4.10 -11.72
CA THR A 122 -24.13 3.66 -13.09
C THR A 122 -22.93 2.73 -13.17
N ASP A 123 -22.01 2.81 -12.22
CA ASP A 123 -20.90 1.87 -12.07
C ASP A 123 -20.56 1.66 -10.59
N GLU A 124 -20.08 0.47 -10.26
CA GLU A 124 -19.63 0.11 -8.93
C GLU A 124 -18.34 -0.72 -9.02
N ARG A 125 -17.39 -0.41 -8.13
CA ARG A 125 -16.13 -1.13 -8.01
C ARG A 125 -15.88 -1.50 -6.56
N GLU A 126 -15.76 -2.80 -6.31
CA GLU A 126 -15.20 -3.29 -5.05
C GLU A 126 -13.69 -2.96 -5.05
N VAL A 127 -13.25 -2.21 -4.04
CA VAL A 127 -11.86 -1.83 -3.87
C VAL A 127 -11.30 -2.53 -2.65
N ARG A 128 -10.18 -3.22 -2.85
CA ARG A 128 -9.51 -4.05 -1.85
C ARG A 128 -8.18 -3.42 -1.46
N VAL A 129 -7.86 -3.44 -0.18
CA VAL A 129 -6.52 -3.13 0.35
C VAL A 129 -6.00 -4.37 1.08
N ILE A 130 -4.78 -4.80 0.77
CA ILE A 130 -4.12 -5.94 1.40
C ILE A 130 -2.98 -5.45 2.28
N ASN A 131 -3.09 -5.66 3.59
CA ASN A 131 -2.04 -5.38 4.56
C ASN A 131 -1.36 -6.67 5.01
N LYS A 132 -0.03 -6.71 4.97
CA LYS A 132 0.77 -7.81 5.52
C LYS A 132 1.35 -7.39 6.85
N GLU A 133 0.89 -8.02 7.93
CA GLU A 133 1.26 -7.69 9.31
C GLU A 133 2.58 -8.37 9.76
N ALA A 134 3.15 -9.23 8.92
CA ALA A 134 4.38 -9.94 9.21
C ALA A 134 5.64 -9.10 9.01
N ILE A 135 6.65 -9.36 9.84
CA ILE A 135 7.98 -8.74 9.79
C ILE A 135 8.87 -9.54 8.84
N TYR A 136 9.52 -8.84 7.90
CA TYR A 136 10.46 -9.44 6.96
C TYR A 136 11.80 -8.70 6.99
N ALA A 137 12.90 -9.45 6.90
CA ALA A 137 14.23 -8.86 6.70
C ALA A 137 14.34 -8.23 5.31
N SER A 138 13.79 -8.91 4.29
CA SER A 138 13.68 -8.42 2.91
C SER A 138 12.35 -8.84 2.30
N TYR A 139 11.76 -7.97 1.47
CA TYR A 139 10.50 -8.21 0.76
C TYR A 139 10.57 -7.66 -0.66
N TYR A 140 10.37 -8.53 -1.67
CA TYR A 140 10.57 -8.20 -3.10
C TYR A 140 11.89 -7.48 -3.40
N GLY A 141 12.99 -7.91 -2.76
CA GLY A 141 14.33 -7.35 -2.97
C GLY A 141 14.63 -6.08 -2.16
N VAL A 142 13.67 -5.56 -1.38
CA VAL A 142 13.86 -4.41 -0.50
C VAL A 142 14.20 -4.87 0.91
N THR A 143 15.31 -4.43 1.47
CA THR A 143 15.65 -4.65 2.91
C THR A 143 14.72 -3.82 3.79
N LEU A 144 13.99 -4.46 4.70
CA LEU A 144 12.98 -3.82 5.56
C LEU A 144 13.31 -3.93 7.06
N ASN A 145 13.61 -5.14 7.55
CA ASN A 145 13.72 -5.45 8.99
C ASN A 145 12.54 -4.90 9.82
N ALA A 146 11.34 -4.91 9.24
CA ALA A 146 10.13 -4.30 9.78
C ALA A 146 8.88 -4.99 9.23
N VAL A 147 7.71 -4.60 9.74
CA VAL A 147 6.41 -4.99 9.16
C VAL A 147 6.35 -4.48 7.71
N VAL A 148 5.89 -5.35 6.82
CA VAL A 148 5.74 -5.04 5.40
C VAL A 148 4.72 -3.93 5.19
N GLY A 149 3.53 -4.06 5.79
CA GLY A 149 2.44 -3.10 5.65
C GLY A 149 1.59 -3.37 4.41
N ILE A 150 1.04 -2.32 3.82
CA ILE A 150 0.19 -2.43 2.63
C ILE A 150 1.01 -2.96 1.45
N THR A 151 0.64 -4.15 0.98
CA THR A 151 1.31 -4.78 -0.16
C THR A 151 0.68 -4.37 -1.48
N THR A 152 -0.62 -4.12 -1.51
CA THR A 152 -1.34 -3.69 -2.70
C THR A 152 -2.72 -3.12 -2.36
N ALA A 153 -3.28 -2.34 -3.28
CA ALA A 153 -4.65 -1.88 -3.32
C ALA A 153 -5.13 -1.99 -4.77
N TYR A 154 -6.35 -2.49 -5.02
CA TYR A 154 -6.84 -2.76 -6.37
C TYR A 154 -8.37 -2.83 -6.44
N CYS A 155 -8.91 -2.70 -7.64
CA CYS A 155 -10.34 -2.89 -7.92
C CYS A 155 -10.60 -4.32 -8.41
N VAL A 156 -11.72 -4.88 -7.99
CA VAL A 156 -12.29 -6.07 -8.63
C VAL A 156 -13.06 -5.58 -9.86
N ASN A 157 -12.44 -5.72 -11.04
CA ASN A 157 -13.06 -5.32 -12.29
C ASN A 157 -13.74 -6.53 -12.96
N PRO A 158 -14.96 -6.37 -13.50
CA PRO A 158 -15.71 -7.47 -14.12
C PRO A 158 -15.04 -8.01 -15.41
N ASP A 159 -14.26 -7.17 -16.09
CA ASP A 159 -13.50 -7.52 -17.29
C ASP A 159 -12.11 -8.13 -16.98
N GLY A 160 -11.75 -8.25 -15.69
CA GLY A 160 -10.45 -8.73 -15.25
C GLY A 160 -9.30 -7.74 -15.46
N ALA A 161 -9.58 -6.48 -15.83
CA ALA A 161 -8.55 -5.45 -15.91
C ALA A 161 -7.83 -5.28 -14.56
N LEU A 162 -6.52 -5.09 -14.59
CA LEU A 162 -5.73 -4.92 -13.37
C LEU A 162 -5.79 -3.49 -12.81
N SER A 163 -6.12 -2.52 -13.65
CA SER A 163 -6.17 -1.11 -13.31
C SER A 163 -7.58 -0.68 -12.94
N CYS A 164 -7.72 0.09 -11.87
CA CYS A 164 -8.96 0.74 -11.51
C CYS A 164 -9.33 1.81 -12.55
N PRO A 165 -10.63 1.99 -12.86
CA PRO A 165 -11.10 3.17 -13.57
C PRO A 165 -10.66 4.45 -12.85
N ALA A 166 -10.27 5.47 -13.61
CA ALA A 166 -9.78 6.74 -13.05
C ALA A 166 -10.82 7.49 -12.19
N TRP A 167 -12.11 7.10 -12.23
CA TRP A 167 -13.16 7.68 -11.41
C TRP A 167 -13.12 7.21 -9.96
N VAL A 168 -12.51 6.05 -9.67
CA VAL A 168 -12.44 5.48 -8.33
C VAL A 168 -11.73 6.42 -7.35
N ASP A 169 -10.61 7.03 -7.75
CA ASP A 169 -9.92 8.00 -6.89
C ASP A 169 -10.68 9.31 -6.70
N ARG A 170 -11.58 9.67 -7.62
CA ARG A 170 -12.40 10.89 -7.50
C ARG A 170 -13.48 10.73 -6.44
N ALA A 171 -13.91 9.50 -6.19
CA ALA A 171 -15.03 9.18 -5.34
C ALA A 171 -14.89 9.62 -3.87
N ILE A 172 -13.68 9.81 -3.36
CA ILE A 172 -13.45 10.22 -1.97
C ILE A 172 -13.41 11.76 -1.76
N GLY A 173 -13.72 12.56 -2.78
CA GLY A 173 -13.65 14.03 -2.66
C GLY A 173 -12.26 14.62 -2.89
N ALA A 174 -11.41 13.98 -3.72
CA ALA A 174 -10.32 14.71 -4.36
C ALA A 174 -10.96 15.75 -5.30
N GLU A 175 -11.12 16.99 -4.81
CA GLU A 175 -11.83 18.06 -5.51
C GLU A 175 -11.32 18.21 -6.94
N LYS A 176 -12.22 18.13 -7.92
CA LYS A 176 -12.06 18.89 -9.16
C LYS A 176 -12.97 20.11 -9.06
N PRO A 177 -12.49 21.32 -9.38
CA PRO A 177 -13.36 22.49 -9.45
C PRO A 177 -14.52 22.19 -10.39
N ALA A 178 -15.73 22.57 -9.96
CA ALA A 178 -16.94 22.50 -10.75
C ALA A 178 -16.63 23.05 -12.15
N SER A 179 -16.66 22.19 -13.16
CA SER A 179 -16.68 22.69 -14.54
C SER A 179 -18.02 23.38 -14.72
N ALA A 180 -18.00 24.71 -14.61
CA ALA A 180 -19.11 25.56 -14.97
C ALA A 180 -19.45 25.31 -16.44
N SER A 181 -20.47 24.50 -16.69
CA SER A 181 -21.15 24.47 -17.98
C SER A 181 -22.62 24.75 -17.74
N ARG A 182 -23.05 25.88 -18.30
CA ARG A 182 -24.41 26.37 -18.28
C ARG A 182 -25.20 25.66 -19.41
N THR A 183 -26.37 25.17 -19.03
CA THR A 183 -27.60 25.03 -19.83
C THR A 183 -27.64 24.00 -20.96
N SER A 184 -28.14 22.80 -20.63
CA SER A 184 -29.29 22.07 -21.25
C SER A 184 -29.23 20.64 -20.72
N GLU A 185 -30.26 20.21 -19.97
CA GLU A 185 -30.42 18.86 -19.37
C GLU A 185 -29.11 18.12 -19.09
N THR A 186 -28.30 18.73 -18.22
CA THR A 186 -26.93 18.31 -17.99
C THR A 186 -26.91 17.21 -16.94
N SER A 187 -26.83 15.96 -17.41
CA SER A 187 -26.54 14.82 -16.55
C SER A 187 -25.30 15.13 -15.71
N THR A 188 -25.44 15.12 -14.38
CA THR A 188 -24.32 15.35 -13.47
C THR A 188 -23.78 14.01 -13.01
N VAL A 189 -22.51 13.74 -13.28
CA VAL A 189 -21.83 12.54 -12.76
C VAL A 189 -21.16 12.88 -11.44
N THR A 190 -21.59 12.21 -10.37
CA THR A 190 -20.99 12.28 -9.05
C THR A 190 -20.44 10.92 -8.67
N THR A 191 -19.72 10.87 -7.55
CA THR A 191 -19.07 9.65 -7.09
C THR A 191 -19.14 9.58 -5.57
N THR A 192 -19.31 8.39 -5.01
CA THR A 192 -19.39 8.19 -3.54
C THR A 192 -18.75 6.86 -3.14
N TRP A 193 -18.61 6.64 -1.83
CA TRP A 193 -18.11 5.39 -1.27
C TRP A 193 -19.04 4.80 -0.23
N SER A 194 -18.99 3.49 -0.08
CA SER A 194 -19.68 2.74 0.95
C SER A 194 -18.87 1.53 1.40
N TYR A 195 -19.29 0.92 2.51
CA TYR A 195 -18.72 -0.35 3.02
C TYR A 195 -19.58 -1.57 2.68
N ALA A 196 -20.63 -1.37 1.89
CA ALA A 196 -21.51 -2.41 1.37
C ALA A 196 -21.86 -2.08 -0.08
N PRO A 197 -22.02 -3.09 -0.96
CA PRO A 197 -22.42 -2.86 -2.34
C PRO A 197 -23.81 -2.21 -2.36
N LYS A 198 -23.99 -1.20 -3.22
CA LYS A 198 -25.31 -0.59 -3.47
C LYS A 198 -26.02 -1.30 -4.61
N GLY A 199 -25.27 -1.87 -5.55
CA GLY A 199 -25.79 -2.42 -6.79
C GLY A 199 -25.96 -1.36 -7.87
N ILE A 200 -25.86 -1.80 -9.13
CA ILE A 200 -26.14 -0.98 -10.31
C ILE A 200 -27.64 -0.66 -10.35
N ASP A 201 -27.99 0.53 -10.82
CA ASP A 201 -29.35 1.08 -10.88
C ASP A 201 -30.01 1.37 -9.52
N ALA A 202 -29.29 1.16 -8.41
CA ALA A 202 -29.76 1.57 -7.11
C ALA A 202 -29.98 3.08 -7.08
N GLN A 203 -31.16 3.51 -6.60
CA GLN A 203 -31.46 4.92 -6.40
C GLN A 203 -30.52 5.48 -5.33
N HIS A 204 -29.98 6.65 -5.62
CA HIS A 204 -29.17 7.42 -4.70
C HIS A 204 -29.93 8.68 -4.29
N ASP A 205 -30.22 8.83 -3.01
CA ASP A 205 -30.75 10.08 -2.49
C ASP A 205 -29.65 11.15 -2.61
N ARG A 206 -30.01 12.31 -3.20
CA ARG A 206 -29.09 13.45 -3.38
C ARG A 206 -28.62 14.02 -2.05
#